data_AF-A0A6I1QRP3-F1
#
_entry.id   AF-A0A6I1QRP3-F1
#
_cell.length_a   1.000
_cell.length_b   1.000
_cell.length_c   1.000
_cell.angle_alpha   90.00
_cell.angle_beta   90.00
_cell.angle_gamma   90.00
#
_symmetry.space_group_name_H-M   'P 1'
#
loop_
_entity.id
_entity.type
_entity.pdbx_description
1 polymer ?
#
loop_
_entity_poly.entity_id
_entity_poly.type
_entity_poly.pdbx_seq_one_letter_code
_entity_poly.pdbx_strand_id
1 'polypeptide(L)'
;LRIANVFHAGDGNLHPLVLFDEDNEGDLDRVHEAARRILEACIQAGGSLSGEHGIGVEKQGMVPLQFSRDDVEVMRRVKTVFDPDDVCNPGKLFPTPGQCLELTATGSRLSGW
;
A
#
# COMPACT_ATOMS: atom_id res chain seq x y z
N LEU A 1 5.91 0.21 19.30
CA LEU A 1 5.04 1.21 18.64
C LEU A 1 3.75 1.32 19.41
N ARG A 2 3.28 2.54 19.62
CA ARG A 2 1.94 2.80 20.15
C ARG A 2 1.05 3.17 18.97
N ILE A 3 -0.13 2.59 18.89
CA ILE A 3 -1.06 2.82 17.78
C ILE A 3 -2.36 3.36 18.36
N ALA A 4 -2.76 4.55 17.92
CA ALA A 4 -4.05 5.13 18.25
C ALA A 4 -5.00 4.87 17.08
N ASN A 5 -6.24 4.44 17.34
CA ASN A 5 -7.23 4.28 16.29
C ASN A 5 -8.25 5.42 16.37
N VAL A 6 -8.43 6.12 15.26
CA VAL A 6 -9.62 6.92 14.99
C VAL A 6 -10.45 6.14 13.98
N PHE A 7 -11.77 6.26 14.00
CA PHE A 7 -12.60 5.49 13.08
C PHE A 7 -13.90 6.20 12.76
N HIS A 8 -14.38 5.98 11.53
CA HIS A 8 -15.73 6.32 11.13
C HIS A 8 -16.63 5.13 11.48
N ALA A 9 -17.35 5.26 12.59
CA ALA A 9 -18.20 4.18 13.11
C ALA A 9 -19.34 3.77 12.16
N GLY A 10 -19.76 4.69 11.27
CA GLY A 10 -20.90 4.48 10.39
C GLY A 10 -20.62 3.64 9.14
N ASP A 11 -19.44 3.77 8.54
CA ASP A 11 -19.06 3.08 7.30
C ASP A 11 -17.93 2.05 7.49
N GLY A 12 -17.40 1.92 8.71
CA GLY A 12 -16.43 0.88 9.07
C GLY A 12 -14.98 1.24 8.75
N ASN A 13 -14.68 2.49 8.39
CA ASN A 13 -13.31 2.92 8.10
C ASN A 13 -12.49 3.12 9.40
N LEU A 14 -11.38 2.39 9.52
CA LEU A 14 -10.38 2.57 10.58
C LEU A 14 -9.23 3.47 10.09
N HIS A 15 -8.74 4.32 10.99
CA HIS A 15 -7.57 5.17 10.82
C HIS A 15 -6.55 4.85 11.92
N PRO A 16 -5.73 3.81 11.72
CA PRO A 16 -4.61 3.49 12.60
C PRO A 16 -3.53 4.57 12.45
N LEU A 17 -3.23 5.24 13.55
CA LEU A 17 -2.17 6.24 13.66
C LEU A 17 -1.01 5.62 14.45
N VAL A 18 0.05 5.25 13.74
CA VAL A 18 1.25 4.66 14.34
C VAL A 18 2.16 5.79 14.84
N LEU A 19 2.32 5.88 16.16
CA LEU A 19 3.20 6.86 16.79
C LEU A 19 4.63 6.30 16.79
N PHE A 20 5.56 7.07 16.25
CA PHE A 20 6.97 6.76 16.18
C PHE A 20 7.82 8.02 16.36
N ASP A 21 9.11 7.82 16.64
CA ASP A 21 10.13 8.86 16.68
C ASP A 21 11.04 8.67 15.46
N GLU A 22 11.14 9.69 14.60
CA GLU A 22 11.94 9.59 13.36
C GLU A 22 13.44 9.58 13.63
N ASP A 23 13.89 10.11 14.77
CA ASP A 23 15.29 10.14 15.17
C ASP A 23 15.75 8.79 15.76
N ASN A 24 14.80 7.88 16.05
CA ASN A 24 15.10 6.56 16.60
C ASN A 24 15.30 5.54 15.48
N GLU A 25 16.53 5.04 15.34
CA GLU A 25 16.89 4.07 14.31
C GLU A 25 16.01 2.81 14.37
N GLY A 26 15.45 2.42 13.22
CA GLY A 26 14.61 1.23 13.07
C GLY A 26 13.14 1.42 13.46
N ASP A 27 12.72 2.57 14.00
CA ASP A 27 11.29 2.80 14.27
C ASP A 27 10.47 2.90 12.99
N LEU A 28 11.03 3.47 11.91
CA LEU A 28 10.39 3.51 10.59
C LEU A 28 10.14 2.11 10.02
N ASP A 29 11.13 1.21 10.07
CA ASP A 29 10.98 -0.18 9.60
C ASP A 29 9.85 -0.89 10.34
N ARG A 30 9.79 -0.69 11.66
CA ARG A 30 8.72 -1.24 12.50
C ARG A 30 7.36 -0.63 12.15
N VAL A 31 7.30 0.66 11.80
CA VAL A 31 6.07 1.34 11.39
C VAL A 31 5.55 0.74 10.09
N HIS A 32 6.41 0.59 9.07
CA HIS A 32 6.03 -0.02 7.80
C HIS A 32 5.56 -1.46 7.97
N GLU A 33 6.27 -2.25 8.78
CA GLU A 33 5.88 -3.62 9.08
C GLU A 33 4.54 -3.71 9.83
N ALA A 34 4.31 -2.81 10.79
CA ALA A 34 3.03 -2.72 11.49
C ALA A 34 1.89 -2.33 10.54
N ALA A 35 2.11 -1.34 9.67
CA ALA A 35 1.14 -0.89 8.68
C ALA A 35 0.77 -2.02 7.70
N ARG A 36 1.77 -2.75 7.19
CA ARG A 36 1.57 -3.92 6.33
C ARG A 36 0.70 -4.98 7.00
N ARG A 37 1.03 -5.35 8.25
CA ARG A 37 0.28 -6.36 9.01
C ARG A 37 -1.16 -5.94 9.31
N ILE A 38 -1.40 -4.66 9.57
CA ILE A 38 -2.75 -4.13 9.79
C ILE A 38 -3.58 -4.25 8.51
N LEU A 39 -3.02 -3.88 7.36
CA LEU A 39 -3.71 -3.96 6.08
C LEU A 39 -3.96 -5.41 5.66
N GLU A 40 -3.01 -6.32 5.86
CA GLU A 40 -3.21 -7.75 5.65
C GLU A 40 -4.34 -8.32 6.51
N ALA A 41 -4.38 -7.96 7.79
CA ALA A 41 -5.45 -8.37 8.68
C ALA A 41 -6.82 -7.82 8.23
N CYS A 42 -6.87 -6.57 7.75
CA CYS A 42 -8.08 -5.97 7.18
C CYS A 42 -8.58 -6.77 5.97
N ILE A 43 -7.71 -7.08 5.01
CA ILE A 43 -8.04 -7.85 3.81
C ILE A 43 -8.49 -9.27 4.16
N GLN A 44 -7.78 -9.95 5.07
CA GLN A 44 -8.15 -11.30 5.53
C GLN A 44 -9.52 -11.34 6.22
N ALA A 45 -9.93 -10.24 6.86
CA ALA A 45 -11.25 -10.08 7.45
C ALA A 45 -12.35 -9.71 6.43
N GLY A 46 -12.04 -9.64 5.13
CA GLY A 46 -12.97 -9.25 4.07
C GLY A 46 -13.13 -7.73 3.90
N GLY A 47 -12.23 -6.95 4.51
CA GLY A 47 -12.16 -5.50 4.33
C GLY A 47 -11.51 -5.09 3.01
N SER A 48 -11.11 -3.81 2.93
CA SER A 48 -10.52 -3.21 1.74
C SER A 48 -9.20 -2.52 2.07
N LEU A 49 -8.28 -2.48 1.11
CA LEU A 49 -6.99 -1.79 1.19
C LEU A 49 -7.17 -0.26 1.27
N SER A 50 -8.30 0.22 0.76
CA SER A 50 -8.65 1.63 0.62
C SER A 50 -10.10 1.86 1.07
N GLY A 51 -10.31 2.97 1.78
CA GLY A 51 -11.62 3.53 2.18
C GLY A 51 -11.79 4.93 1.60
N GLU A 52 -12.00 5.96 2.45
CA GLU A 52 -12.03 7.36 2.02
C GLU A 52 -10.66 7.89 1.54
N HIS A 53 -9.58 7.31 2.06
CA HIS A 53 -8.21 7.61 1.63
C HIS A 53 -7.75 6.63 0.56
N GLY A 54 -6.98 7.13 -0.40
CA GLY A 54 -6.41 6.34 -1.49
C GLY A 54 -5.18 5.52 -1.09
N ILE A 55 -4.74 4.69 -2.03
CA ILE A 55 -3.58 3.78 -1.90
C ILE A 55 -2.26 4.57 -1.93
N GLY A 56 -2.09 5.44 -2.93
CA GLY A 56 -0.89 6.27 -3.09
C GLY A 56 0.40 5.45 -3.19
N VAL A 57 1.54 6.14 -3.03
CA VAL A 57 2.87 5.52 -3.10
C VAL A 57 3.09 4.54 -1.95
N GLU A 58 2.58 4.87 -0.77
CA GLU A 58 2.78 4.11 0.48
C GLU A 58 2.21 2.69 0.40
N LYS A 59 0.98 2.54 -0.13
CA LYS A 59 0.28 1.24 -0.15
C LYS A 59 0.33 0.56 -1.51
N GLN A 60 0.98 1.15 -2.52
CA GLN A 60 0.99 0.58 -3.88
C GLN A 60 1.51 -0.86 -3.90
N GLY A 61 2.53 -1.19 -3.10
CA GLY A 61 3.10 -2.54 -3.04
C GLY A 61 2.14 -3.59 -2.47
N MET A 62 1.07 -3.15 -1.80
CA MET A 62 0.06 -3.99 -1.19
C MET A 62 -1.19 -4.16 -2.07
N VAL A 63 -1.27 -3.49 -3.23
CA VAL A 63 -2.33 -3.69 -4.24
C VAL A 63 -2.57 -5.17 -4.57
N PRO A 64 -1.52 -6.02 -4.74
CA PRO A 64 -1.71 -7.45 -5.03
C PRO A 64 -2.38 -8.26 -3.91
N LEU A 65 -2.50 -7.71 -2.69
CA LEU A 65 -3.22 -8.38 -1.60
C LEU A 65 -4.73 -8.42 -1.84
N GLN A 66 -5.27 -7.45 -2.59
CA GLN A 66 -6.71 -7.34 -2.85
C GLN A 66 -7.07 -7.51 -4.32
N PHE A 67 -6.21 -7.05 -5.23
CA PHE A 67 -6.50 -7.02 -6.67
C PHE A 67 -5.61 -7.99 -7.43
N SER A 68 -6.21 -8.75 -8.33
CA SER A 68 -5.45 -9.61 -9.24
C SER A 68 -4.66 -8.78 -10.25
N ARG A 69 -3.72 -9.42 -10.93
CA ARG A 69 -2.99 -8.80 -12.05
C ARG A 69 -3.94 -8.32 -13.15
N ASP A 70 -5.01 -9.05 -13.41
CA ASP A 70 -5.98 -8.71 -14.46
C ASP A 70 -6.82 -7.50 -14.05
N ASP A 71 -7.22 -7.40 -12.77
CA ASP A 71 -7.90 -6.21 -12.23
C ASP A 71 -7.04 -4.96 -12.41
N VAL A 72 -5.76 -5.03 -12.03
CA VAL A 72 -4.80 -3.93 -12.16
C VAL A 72 -4.61 -3.53 -13.62
N GLU A 73 -4.51 -4.51 -14.53
CA GLU A 73 -4.38 -4.25 -15.97
C GLU A 73 -5.61 -3.52 -16.53
N VAL A 74 -6.82 -3.88 -16.10
CA VAL A 74 -8.03 -3.15 -16.47
C VAL A 74 -7.99 -1.71 -15.96
N MET A 75 -7.60 -1.50 -14.70
CA MET A 75 -7.46 -0.14 -14.14
C MET A 75 -6.42 0.70 -14.89
N ARG A 76 -5.29 0.09 -15.32
CA ARG A 76 -4.26 0.75 -16.14
C ARG A 76 -4.82 1.18 -17.49
N ARG A 77 -5.60 0.32 -18.16
CA ARG A 77 -6.24 0.67 -19.44
C ARG A 77 -7.17 1.86 -19.29
N VAL A 78 -7.96 1.91 -18.22
CA VAL A 78 -8.81 3.08 -17.92
C VAL A 78 -7.95 4.34 -17.75
N LYS A 79 -6.87 4.29 -16.97
CA LYS A 79 -5.95 5.42 -16.80
C LYS A 79 -5.38 5.89 -18.15
N THR A 80 -4.89 4.99 -19.00
CA THR A 80 -4.30 5.34 -20.29
C THR A 80 -5.29 5.96 -21.28
N VAL A 81 -6.58 5.63 -21.19
CA VAL A 81 -7.61 6.29 -22.04
C VAL A 81 -7.73 7.78 -21.72
N PHE A 82 -7.62 8.16 -20.44
CA PHE A 82 -7.80 9.54 -20.00
C PHE A 82 -6.48 10.30 -19.79
N ASP A 83 -5.36 9.59 -19.71
CA ASP A 83 -4.02 10.17 -19.54
C ASP A 83 -2.99 9.37 -20.34
N PRO A 84 -3.02 9.48 -21.68
CA PRO A 84 -2.17 8.69 -22.58
C PRO A 84 -0.68 9.03 -22.43
N ASP A 85 -0.36 10.25 -21.99
CA ASP A 85 1.01 10.74 -21.81
C ASP A 85 1.52 10.54 -20.36
N ASP A 86 0.72 9.91 -19.50
CA ASP A 86 1.00 9.64 -18.08
C ASP A 86 1.43 10.86 -17.25
N VAL A 87 0.85 12.04 -17.52
CA VAL A 87 1.22 13.29 -16.83
C VAL A 87 0.54 13.44 -15.46
N CYS A 88 -0.58 12.75 -15.23
CA CYS A 88 -1.33 12.79 -13.98
C CYS A 88 -0.79 11.75 -13.00
N ASN A 89 0.15 12.18 -12.14
CA ASN A 89 0.74 11.39 -11.05
C ASN A 89 1.42 10.08 -11.50
N PRO A 90 2.44 10.15 -12.37
CA PRO A 90 3.17 8.97 -12.83
C PRO A 90 3.73 8.16 -11.66
N GLY A 91 3.59 6.83 -11.73
CA GLY A 91 4.12 5.89 -10.74
C GLY A 91 3.42 5.85 -9.38
N LYS A 92 2.34 6.63 -9.16
CA LYS A 92 1.65 6.71 -7.86
C LYS A 92 0.59 5.63 -7.63
N LEU A 93 -0.01 5.10 -8.69
CA LEU A 93 -1.26 4.33 -8.62
C LEU A 93 -1.08 2.81 -8.55
N PHE A 94 -0.11 2.28 -9.29
CA PHE A 94 0.02 0.84 -9.52
C PHE A 94 1.45 0.40 -9.28
N PRO A 95 1.66 -0.84 -8.77
CA PRO A 95 2.99 -1.42 -8.67
C PRO A 95 3.75 -1.31 -9.98
N THR A 96 5.03 -0.93 -9.90
CA THR A 96 5.94 -0.96 -11.06
C THR A 96 6.73 -2.28 -11.07
N PRO A 97 7.21 -2.74 -12.24
CA PRO A 97 7.93 -4.01 -12.37
C PRO A 97 9.20 -4.18 -11.51
N GLY A 98 9.64 -3.17 -10.74
CA GLY A 98 10.71 -3.29 -9.75
C GLY A 98 10.26 -3.83 -8.38
N GLN A 99 8.97 -3.75 -8.04
CA GLN A 99 8.44 -4.25 -6.75
C GLN A 99 7.94 -5.70 -6.83
N CYS A 100 7.80 -6.25 -8.03
CA CYS A 100 7.30 -7.61 -8.26
C CYS A 100 8.43 -8.65 -8.38
N LEU A 101 9.70 -8.23 -8.46
CA LEU A 101 10.82 -9.16 -8.68
C LEU A 101 11.23 -9.95 -7.43
N GLU A 102 10.72 -9.62 -6.23
CA GLU A 102 11.19 -10.23 -4.97
C GLU A 102 10.29 -11.35 -4.42
N LEU A 103 9.14 -11.64 -5.04
CA LEU A 103 8.31 -12.82 -4.66
C LEU A 103 8.78 -14.13 -5.29
N THR A 104 9.83 -14.09 -6.13
CA THR A 104 10.50 -15.29 -6.64
C THR A 104 12.02 -15.09 -6.60
N ALA A 105 12.66 -15.86 -5.71
CA ALA A 105 14.10 -16.15 -5.62
C ALA A 105 14.98 -15.24 -4.73
N THR A 106 15.24 -15.76 -3.52
CA THR A 106 16.54 -15.81 -2.83
C THR A 106 17.40 -14.54 -2.75
N GLY A 107 17.46 -13.99 -1.53
CA GLY A 107 18.72 -13.55 -0.90
C GLY A 107 19.51 -12.47 -1.62
N SER A 108 19.04 -11.23 -1.63
CA SER A 108 19.88 -10.06 -1.88
C SER A 108 19.23 -8.82 -1.27
N ARG A 109 19.85 -8.26 -0.23
CA ARG A 109 19.47 -6.96 0.34
C ARG A 109 19.65 -5.87 -0.73
N LEU A 110 18.56 -5.31 -1.22
CA LEU A 110 18.57 -4.03 -1.92
C LEU A 110 17.89 -2.99 -1.03
N SER A 111 18.71 -2.03 -0.59
CA SER A 111 18.27 -0.80 0.06
C SER A 111 17.47 0.03 -0.92
N GLY A 112 16.15 0.09 -0.70
CA GLY A 112 15.21 0.85 -1.51
C GLY A 112 13.93 1.05 -0.71
N TRP A 113 14.06 1.83 0.37
CA TRP A 113 13.15 1.99 1.51
C TRP A 113 12.91 0.70 2.28
#